data_AF-A0A1G3BYK6-F1
#
_entry.id   AF-A0A1G3BYK6-F1
#
_cell.length_a   1.000
_cell.length_b   1.000
_cell.length_c   1.000
_cell.angle_alpha   90.00
_cell.angle_beta   90.00
_cell.angle_gamma   90.00
#
_symmetry.space_group_name_H-M   'P 1'
#
loop_
_entity.id
_entity.type
_entity.pdbx_description
1 polymer ?
#
loop_
_entity_poly.entity_id
_entity_poly.type
_entity_poly.pdbx_seq_one_letter_code
_entity_poly.pdbx_strand_id
1 'polypeptide(L)'
;MERYELPEGWEWEKIGNQNYFDLIMGQSPLSNTYNLNGVGLPFFQGKTEFGILHPVVNKYCSAPNRIAVKDDVLISVRAPVGPTNLADRECCIGRGARCYKMQR
;
A
#
# COMPACT_ATOMS: atom_id res chain seq x y z
N MET A 1 -1.12 16.98 -20.64
CA MET A 1 -0.06 16.05 -21.09
C MET A 1 -0.41 15.64 -22.50
N GLU A 2 0.49 15.88 -23.45
CA GLU A 2 0.34 15.37 -24.80
C GLU A 2 0.68 13.88 -24.80
N ARG A 3 -0.22 13.06 -25.33
CA ARG A 3 -0.03 11.61 -25.47
C ARG A 3 0.75 11.38 -26.75
N TYR A 4 1.81 10.58 -26.68
CA TYR A 4 2.57 10.13 -27.84
C TYR A 4 2.06 8.79 -28.36
N GLU A 5 2.42 8.44 -29.59
CA GLU A 5 2.10 7.15 -30.21
C GLU A 5 2.75 6.00 -29.43
N LEU A 6 1.95 5.02 -29.06
CA LEU A 6 2.41 3.84 -28.35
C LEU A 6 2.67 2.69 -29.34
N PRO A 7 3.54 1.72 -28.98
CA PRO A 7 3.68 0.48 -29.76
C PRO A 7 2.34 -0.25 -29.93
N GLU A 8 2.25 -1.11 -30.93
CA GLU A 8 1.08 -1.95 -31.14
C GLU A 8 0.75 -2.77 -29.87
N GLY A 9 -0.53 -2.72 -29.45
CA GLY A 9 -1.02 -3.38 -28.25
C GLY A 9 -0.85 -2.61 -26.93
N TRP A 10 -0.21 -1.44 -26.93
CA TRP A 10 -0.09 -0.58 -25.75
C TRP A 10 -1.17 0.49 -25.71
N GLU A 11 -1.69 0.76 -24.52
CA GLU A 11 -2.73 1.77 -24.32
C GLU A 11 -2.40 2.74 -23.19
N TRP A 12 -2.80 3.99 -23.36
CA TRP A 12 -2.73 5.01 -22.31
C TRP A 12 -3.88 4.86 -21.35
N GLU A 13 -3.60 4.39 -20.14
CA GLU A 13 -4.63 4.21 -19.13
C GLU A 13 -4.35 4.97 -17.83
N LYS A 14 -5.41 5.25 -17.07
CA LYS A 14 -5.30 5.94 -15.77
C LYS A 14 -5.02 4.93 -14.68
N ILE A 15 -4.09 5.24 -13.78
CA ILE A 15 -3.83 4.47 -12.53
C ILE A 15 -5.02 4.48 -11.53
N GLY A 16 -6.17 5.01 -11.91
CA GLY A 16 -7.43 4.92 -11.16
C GLY A 16 -8.47 4.04 -11.86
N ASN A 17 -8.13 3.40 -12.99
CA ASN A 17 -9.04 2.55 -13.73
C ASN A 17 -9.24 1.22 -12.99
N GLN A 18 -10.47 1.03 -12.52
CA GLN A 18 -10.90 -0.13 -11.74
C GLN A 18 -10.97 -1.43 -12.56
N ASN A 19 -10.77 -1.39 -13.88
CA ASN A 19 -10.66 -2.61 -14.69
C ASN A 19 -9.33 -3.34 -14.47
N TYR A 20 -8.31 -2.66 -13.93
CA TYR A 20 -6.96 -3.23 -13.77
C TYR A 20 -6.59 -3.41 -12.29
N PHE A 21 -7.01 -2.48 -11.42
CA PHE A 21 -6.69 -2.55 -10.00
C PHE A 21 -7.74 -1.85 -9.13
N ASP A 22 -7.84 -2.33 -7.89
CA ASP A 22 -8.55 -1.67 -6.81
C ASP A 22 -7.59 -0.80 -6.00
N LEU A 23 -7.97 0.46 -5.77
CA LEU A 23 -7.20 1.38 -4.93
C LEU A 23 -7.76 1.37 -3.50
N ILE A 24 -6.95 0.88 -2.56
CA ILE A 24 -7.26 0.90 -1.13
C ILE A 24 -6.55 2.09 -0.47
N MET A 25 -7.35 3.02 0.02
CA MET A 25 -6.89 4.19 0.76
C MET A 25 -6.53 3.79 2.20
N GLY A 26 -5.28 3.98 2.60
CA GLY A 26 -4.84 3.67 3.95
C GLY A 26 -5.51 4.55 5.01
N GLN A 27 -5.74 3.96 6.19
CA GLN A 27 -6.37 4.63 7.31
C GLN A 27 -5.73 4.15 8.61
N SER A 28 -5.20 5.09 9.38
CA SER A 28 -4.59 4.80 10.68
C SER A 28 -5.70 4.42 11.68
N PRO A 29 -5.61 3.24 12.30
CA PRO A 29 -6.48 2.85 13.42
C PRO A 29 -6.29 3.75 14.65
N LEU A 30 -7.05 3.49 15.71
CA LEU A 30 -6.85 4.17 16.99
C LEU A 30 -5.48 3.78 17.57
N SER A 31 -4.74 4.75 18.11
CA SER A 31 -3.36 4.53 18.59
C SER A 31 -3.26 3.52 19.72
N ASN A 32 -4.30 3.35 20.53
CA ASN A 32 -4.38 2.36 21.60
C ASN A 32 -4.43 0.91 21.09
N THR A 33 -4.61 0.69 19.79
CA THR A 33 -4.59 -0.65 19.16
C THR A 33 -3.18 -1.06 18.72
N TYR A 34 -2.21 -0.14 18.77
CA TYR A 34 -0.84 -0.41 18.37
C TYR A 34 -0.07 -1.14 19.46
N ASN A 35 0.75 -2.11 19.06
CA ASN A 35 1.53 -2.91 20.01
C ASN A 35 2.83 -3.43 19.39
N LEU A 36 3.77 -3.82 20.24
CA LEU A 36 5.03 -4.47 19.87
C LEU A 36 5.01 -5.99 20.12
N ASN A 37 3.91 -6.51 20.68
CA ASN A 37 3.78 -7.90 21.12
C ASN A 37 3.33 -8.84 19.99
N GLY A 38 3.19 -8.34 18.76
CA GLY A 38 2.74 -9.16 17.63
C GLY A 38 1.24 -9.41 17.58
N VAL A 39 0.42 -8.64 18.30
CA VAL A 39 -1.03 -8.87 18.35
C VAL A 39 -1.71 -8.22 17.15
N GLY A 40 -2.41 -9.05 16.36
CA GLY A 40 -3.13 -8.63 15.15
C GLY A 40 -2.23 -8.62 13.93
N LEU A 41 -2.34 -7.60 13.08
CA LEU A 41 -1.59 -7.51 11.82
C LEU A 41 -0.40 -6.55 11.91
N PRO A 42 0.71 -6.80 11.18
CA PRO A 42 1.76 -5.81 10.97
C PRO A 42 1.19 -4.48 10.49
N PHE A 43 1.68 -3.36 11.01
CA PHE A 43 1.13 -2.04 10.70
C PHE A 43 2.17 -1.12 10.06
N PHE A 44 1.90 -0.71 8.83
CA PHE A 44 2.76 0.16 8.03
C PHE A 44 2.10 1.52 7.83
N GLN A 45 2.72 2.58 8.35
CA GLN A 45 2.17 3.93 8.29
C GLN A 45 2.55 4.63 6.98
N GLY A 46 3.71 4.31 6.39
CA GLY A 46 4.20 4.88 5.15
C GLY A 46 5.66 4.52 4.88
N LYS A 47 6.41 5.47 4.28
CA LYS A 47 7.82 5.25 3.86
C LYS A 47 8.74 4.72 4.95
N THR A 48 8.54 5.09 6.22
CA THR A 48 9.42 4.69 7.33
C THR A 48 9.56 3.18 7.44
N GLU A 49 8.49 2.45 7.14
CA GLU A 49 8.49 0.98 7.17
C GLU A 49 8.89 0.35 5.81
N PHE A 50 9.06 1.13 4.74
CA PHE A 50 9.40 0.59 3.42
C PHE A 50 10.90 0.29 3.33
N GLY A 51 11.24 -1.00 3.24
CA GLY A 51 12.59 -1.48 2.92
C GLY A 51 12.92 -1.39 1.44
N ILE A 52 13.89 -2.19 1.00
CA ILE A 52 14.35 -2.22 -0.40
C ILE A 52 13.27 -2.75 -1.35
N LEU A 53 12.61 -3.85 -0.96
CA LEU A 53 11.55 -4.49 -1.74
C LEU A 53 10.27 -4.72 -0.93
N HIS A 54 10.42 -5.10 0.34
CA HIS A 54 9.33 -5.44 1.25
C HIS A 54 9.33 -4.52 2.48
N PRO A 55 8.18 -4.35 3.16
CA PRO A 55 8.11 -3.52 4.34
C PRO A 55 8.67 -4.27 5.55
N VAL A 56 9.36 -3.53 6.43
CA VAL A 56 9.96 -4.04 7.65
C VAL A 56 9.00 -3.80 8.82
N VAL A 57 8.69 -4.88 9.55
CA VAL A 57 7.74 -4.82 10.65
C VAL A 57 8.38 -4.23 11.90
N ASN A 58 7.87 -3.07 12.31
CA ASN A 58 8.30 -2.39 13.53
C ASN A 58 7.18 -2.31 14.59
N LYS A 59 5.93 -2.60 14.22
CA LYS A 59 4.73 -2.52 15.09
C LYS A 59 3.57 -3.31 14.49
N TYR A 60 2.61 -3.63 15.33
CA TYR A 60 1.38 -4.37 15.00
C TYR A 60 0.15 -3.57 15.41
N CYS A 61 -1.02 -3.93 14.85
CA CYS A 61 -2.32 -3.36 15.18
C CYS A 61 -3.32 -4.47 15.48
N SER A 62 -3.92 -4.45 16.67
CA SER A 62 -4.91 -5.44 17.12
C SER A 62 -6.31 -5.25 16.53
N ALA A 63 -6.60 -4.07 15.95
CA ALA A 63 -7.89 -3.76 15.32
C ALA A 63 -7.66 -3.03 13.98
N PRO A 64 -7.26 -3.77 12.92
CA PRO A 64 -6.93 -3.19 11.62
C PRO A 64 -8.18 -2.73 10.86
N ASN A 65 -8.12 -1.54 10.25
CA ASN A 65 -9.26 -0.95 9.52
C ASN A 65 -9.13 -1.00 7.99
N ARG A 66 -7.89 -1.04 7.49
CA ARG A 66 -7.54 -1.11 6.06
C ARG A 66 -6.41 -2.09 5.92
N ILE A 67 -6.60 -3.07 5.04
CA ILE A 67 -5.74 -4.23 4.91
C ILE A 67 -5.24 -4.30 3.48
N ALA A 68 -3.94 -4.52 3.33
CA ALA A 68 -3.31 -4.95 2.09
C ALA A 68 -2.89 -6.42 2.27
N VAL A 69 -2.99 -7.20 1.20
CA VAL A 69 -2.63 -8.62 1.20
C VAL A 69 -1.30 -8.83 0.49
N LYS A 70 -0.80 -10.07 0.54
CA LYS A 70 0.42 -10.43 -0.17
C LYS A 70 0.32 -10.10 -1.67
N ASP A 71 1.43 -9.58 -2.20
CA ASP A 71 1.64 -9.13 -3.58
C ASP A 71 0.93 -7.82 -3.97
N ASP A 72 0.24 -7.16 -3.04
CA ASP A 72 -0.28 -5.82 -3.27
C ASP A 72 0.84 -4.77 -3.33
N VAL A 73 0.71 -3.79 -4.23
CA VAL A 73 1.68 -2.70 -4.37
C VAL A 73 1.34 -1.58 -3.39
N LEU A 74 2.28 -1.28 -2.50
CA LEU A 74 2.19 -0.18 -1.55
C LEU A 74 2.86 1.07 -2.11
N ILE A 75 2.24 2.23 -1.93
CA ILE A 75 2.81 3.54 -2.29
C ILE A 75 2.72 4.53 -1.13
N SER A 76 3.82 5.24 -0.87
CA SER A 76 3.85 6.33 0.10
C SER A 76 3.15 7.55 -0.46
N VAL A 77 2.14 8.05 0.26
CA VAL A 77 1.36 9.25 -0.10
C VAL A 77 1.58 10.42 0.86
N ARG A 78 2.53 10.28 1.78
CA ARG A 78 3.04 11.37 2.64
C ARG A 78 4.54 11.50 2.45
N ALA A 79 5.08 12.68 2.71
CA ALA A 79 6.49 12.98 2.47
C ALA A 79 7.43 11.93 3.11
N PRO A 80 8.39 11.37 2.34
CA PRO A 80 8.54 11.52 0.89
C PRO A 80 7.44 10.76 0.12
N VAL A 81 6.77 11.46 -0.80
CA VAL A 81 5.68 10.92 -1.63
C VAL A 81 6.26 10.18 -2.84
N GLY A 82 5.69 9.04 -3.21
CA GLY A 82 6.08 8.28 -4.40
C GLY A 82 6.82 6.97 -4.17
N PRO A 83 7.65 6.78 -3.12
CA PRO A 83 8.31 5.50 -2.85
C PRO A 83 7.30 4.35 -2.79
N THR A 84 7.63 3.27 -3.49
CA THR A 84 6.81 2.06 -3.57
C THR A 84 7.45 0.90 -2.81
N ASN A 85 6.64 -0.10 -2.51
CA ASN A 85 7.06 -1.32 -1.85
C ASN A 85 6.05 -2.44 -2.15
N LEU A 86 6.43 -3.70 -1.96
CA LEU A 86 5.56 -4.85 -2.22
C LEU A 86 5.18 -5.53 -0.91
N ALA A 87 3.89 -5.64 -0.63
CA ALA A 87 3.41 -6.36 0.53
C ALA A 87 3.78 -7.86 0.43
N ASP A 88 4.55 -8.36 1.37
CA ASP A 88 4.97 -9.77 1.44
C ASP A 88 4.04 -10.63 2.32
N ARG A 89 3.11 -9.98 3.01
CA ARG A 89 2.16 -10.57 3.96
C ARG A 89 0.91 -9.70 4.07
N GLU A 90 -0.14 -10.25 4.66
CA GLU A 90 -1.28 -9.45 5.08
C GLU A 90 -0.88 -8.43 6.14
N CYS A 91 -1.27 -7.16 5.95
CA CYS A 91 -0.85 -6.06 6.80
C CYS A 91 -1.88 -4.92 6.84
N CYS A 92 -1.88 -4.19 7.94
CA CYS A 92 -2.65 -2.97 8.11
C CYS A 92 -1.89 -1.77 7.52
N ILE A 93 -2.58 -0.94 6.74
CA ILE A 93 -2.01 0.26 6.11
C ILE A 93 -2.57 1.55 6.73
N GLY A 94 -1.66 2.41 7.20
CA GLY A 94 -1.97 3.71 7.78
C GLY A 94 -2.17 4.80 6.72
N ARG A 95 -2.52 6.01 7.17
CA ARG A 95 -2.87 7.14 6.28
C ARG A 95 -1.73 7.60 5.35
N GLY A 96 -0.50 7.22 5.61
CA GLY A 96 0.65 7.57 4.77
C GLY A 96 0.94 6.57 3.66
N ALA A 97 0.21 5.45 3.59
CA ALA A 97 0.32 4.46 2.54
C ALA A 97 -1.01 4.30 1.80
N ARG A 98 -0.95 3.91 0.53
CA ARG A 98 -2.07 3.34 -0.23
C ARG A 98 -1.64 2.02 -0.83
N CYS A 99 -2.62 1.21 -1.20
CA CYS A 99 -2.43 -0.09 -1.79
C CYS A 99 -3.14 -0.15 -3.14
N TYR A 100 -2.43 -0.62 -4.18
CA TYR A 100 -3.02 -1.03 -5.45
C TYR A 100 -3.08 -2.56 -5.47
N LYS A 101 -4.29 -3.08 -5.54
CA LYS A 101 -4.57 -4.52 -5.63
C LYS A 101 -4.93 -4.85 -7.06
N MET A 102 -4.11 -5.66 -7.74
CA MET A 102 -4.43 -6.08 -9.11
C MET A 102 -5.63 -7.01 -9.11
N GLN A 103 -6.56 -6.75 -10.03
CA GLN A 103 -7.64 -7.68 -10.33
C GLN A 103 -7.05 -8.83 -11.15
N ARG A 104 -7.28 -10.07 -10.71
CA ARG A 104 -6.84 -11.29 -11.40
C ARG A 104 -7.95 -11.84 -12.26
#